data_AF-A0A1I7VMY1-F1
#
_entry.id   AF-A0A1I7VMY1-F1
#
_cell.length_a   1.000
_cell.length_b   1.000
_cell.length_c   1.000
_cell.angle_alpha   90.00
_cell.angle_beta   90.00
_cell.angle_gamma   90.00
#
_symmetry.space_group_name_H-M   'P 1'
#
loop_
_entity.id
_entity.type
_entity.pdbx_description
1 polymer ?
#
loop_
_entity_poly.entity_id
_entity_poly.type
_entity_poly.pdbx_seq_one_letter_code
_entity_poly.pdbx_strand_id
1 'polypeptide(L)'
;MLRQALIIDSLADIFQLLLIAPSLRFRQRRISVQLIFILLLLLSAKAILAIGICAQPEIACSAQLHSYPLLRSEEASSRNVGSSIRDFPLYDEFLAPTHIFDFSKAANLTGERICECPNGASCHLEEENIIKLDEMVTLVFCDRVDNIFRRPCHGTRSLIRVIGQIHESGESLTTIVETFLFCKCERGYRRIRVEAWLNHLYAFIYRCL
;
A
#
# COMPACT_ATOMS: atom_id res chain seq x y z
N MET A 1 63.88 29.52 -4.60
CA MET A 1 63.10 29.24 -3.37
C MET A 1 62.41 27.89 -3.54
N LEU A 2 62.50 27.08 -2.48
CA LEU A 2 61.89 25.77 -2.18
C LEU A 2 60.74 25.27 -3.10
N ARG A 3 60.90 24.06 -3.68
CA ARG A 3 60.32 22.77 -3.22
C ARG A 3 58.78 22.71 -3.28
N GLN A 4 58.27 21.95 -4.25
CA GLN A 4 57.49 20.75 -3.95
C GLN A 4 57.51 19.83 -5.16
N ALA A 5 58.02 18.63 -4.92
CA ALA A 5 58.24 17.58 -5.89
C ALA A 5 57.19 16.49 -5.67
N LEU A 6 56.80 15.88 -6.79
CA LEU A 6 56.50 14.45 -6.96
C LEU A 6 55.32 13.87 -6.16
N ILE A 7 54.39 13.24 -6.89
CA ILE A 7 53.96 11.83 -6.76
C ILE A 7 52.57 11.73 -7.43
N ILE A 8 52.53 11.71 -8.77
CA ILE A 8 51.43 11.11 -9.54
C ILE A 8 52.07 10.62 -10.83
N ASP A 9 52.72 9.46 -10.80
CA ASP A 9 53.06 8.65 -11.98
C ASP A 9 53.75 7.36 -11.52
N SER A 10 53.03 6.51 -10.77
CA SER A 10 53.50 5.13 -10.51
C SER A 10 52.39 4.21 -9.97
N LEU A 11 51.24 4.14 -10.64
CA LEU A 11 50.23 3.11 -10.35
C LEU A 11 50.02 2.11 -11.51
N ALA A 12 50.67 2.32 -12.65
CA ALA A 12 50.61 1.40 -13.77
C ALA A 12 51.64 0.25 -13.70
N ASP A 13 52.72 0.41 -12.92
CA ASP A 13 53.85 -0.54 -12.91
C ASP A 13 53.83 -1.56 -11.77
N ILE A 14 52.86 -1.48 -10.85
CA ILE A 14 52.72 -2.45 -9.75
C ILE A 14 51.97 -3.73 -10.21
N PHE A 15 51.41 -3.73 -11.42
CA PHE A 15 50.63 -4.86 -11.95
C PHE A 15 51.42 -5.91 -12.73
N GLN A 16 52.74 -5.75 -12.93
CA GLN A 16 53.52 -6.62 -13.82
C GLN A 16 54.57 -7.54 -13.14
N LEU A 17 54.76 -7.52 -11.83
CA LEU A 17 55.90 -8.23 -11.19
C LEU A 17 55.61 -9.26 -10.10
N LEU A 18 54.40 -9.84 -10.04
CA LEU A 18 54.12 -10.99 -9.16
C LEU A 18 53.52 -12.18 -9.93
N LEU A 19 54.25 -12.62 -10.96
CA LEU A 19 54.20 -14.00 -11.48
C LEU A 19 55.08 -14.90 -10.60
N ILE A 20 54.64 -15.23 -9.39
CA ILE A 20 55.26 -16.30 -8.59
C ILE A 20 54.14 -17.09 -7.90
N ALA A 21 53.95 -18.33 -8.38
CA ALA A 21 53.24 -19.46 -7.77
C ALA A 21 51.83 -19.18 -7.16
N PRO A 22 50.73 -19.65 -7.76
CA PRO A 22 49.41 -19.56 -7.15
C PRO A 22 49.32 -20.54 -5.98
N SER A 23 49.66 -20.07 -4.78
CA SER A 23 49.29 -20.78 -3.56
C SER A 23 47.76 -20.79 -3.47
N LEU A 24 47.17 -21.97 -3.23
CA LEU A 24 45.72 -22.20 -3.06
C LEU A 24 45.04 -21.18 -2.12
N ARG A 25 45.80 -20.60 -1.18
CA ARG A 25 45.35 -19.58 -0.24
C ARG A 25 44.96 -18.25 -0.90
N PHE A 26 45.56 -17.86 -2.03
CA PHE A 26 45.26 -16.58 -2.68
C PHE A 26 43.96 -16.64 -3.50
N ARG A 27 43.68 -17.79 -4.14
CA ARG A 27 42.41 -18.05 -4.83
C ARG A 27 41.24 -18.09 -3.85
N GLN A 28 41.46 -18.69 -2.67
CA GLN A 28 40.47 -18.75 -1.60
C GLN A 28 40.14 -17.35 -1.06
N ARG A 29 41.13 -16.48 -0.82
CA ARG A 29 40.90 -15.09 -0.38
C ARG A 29 40.09 -14.26 -1.38
N ARG A 30 40.34 -14.40 -2.69
CA ARG A 30 39.60 -13.66 -3.73
C ARG A 30 38.13 -14.07 -3.79
N ILE A 31 37.85 -15.37 -3.67
CA ILE A 31 36.48 -15.91 -3.61
C ILE A 31 35.77 -15.44 -2.33
N SER A 32 36.45 -15.46 -1.18
CA SER A 32 35.88 -14.98 0.09
C SER A 32 35.50 -13.49 0.04
N VAL A 33 36.32 -12.63 -0.56
CA VAL A 33 36.02 -11.20 -0.70
C VAL A 33 34.81 -10.97 -1.61
N GLN A 34 34.70 -11.70 -2.73
CA GLN A 34 33.53 -11.61 -3.61
C GLN A 34 32.26 -12.11 -2.91
N LEU A 35 32.35 -13.19 -2.13
CA LEU A 35 31.21 -13.73 -1.38
C LEU A 35 30.75 -12.77 -0.28
N ILE A 36 31.68 -12.11 0.42
CA ILE A 36 31.37 -11.07 1.41
C ILE A 36 30.68 -9.88 0.74
N PHE A 37 31.15 -9.46 -0.44
CA PHE A 37 30.55 -8.33 -1.18
C PHE A 37 29.13 -8.67 -1.66
N ILE A 38 28.92 -9.87 -2.18
CA ILE A 38 27.58 -10.37 -2.57
C ILE A 38 26.67 -10.47 -1.34
N LEU A 39 27.19 -10.99 -0.22
CA LEU A 39 26.43 -11.08 1.02
C LEU A 39 26.05 -9.68 1.54
N LEU A 40 26.97 -8.71 1.48
CA LEU A 40 26.70 -7.31 1.85
C LEU A 40 25.63 -6.68 0.94
N LEU A 41 25.69 -6.92 -0.38
CA LEU A 41 24.69 -6.44 -1.34
C LEU A 41 23.31 -7.09 -1.11
N LEU A 42 23.28 -8.36 -0.74
CA LEU A 42 22.03 -9.06 -0.41
C LEU A 42 21.46 -8.58 0.94
N LEU A 43 22.32 -8.26 1.91
CA LEU A 43 21.92 -7.69 3.21
C LEU A 43 21.38 -6.26 3.06
N SER A 44 22.01 -5.41 2.24
CA SER A 44 21.53 -4.05 1.99
C SER A 44 20.22 -4.04 1.20
N ALA A 45 20.06 -4.94 0.22
CA ALA A 45 18.80 -5.07 -0.52
C ALA A 45 17.62 -5.48 0.39
N LYS A 46 17.84 -6.39 1.34
CA LYS A 46 16.80 -6.80 2.30
C LYS A 46 16.44 -5.69 3.29
N ALA A 47 17.43 -4.92 3.75
CA ALA A 47 17.18 -3.80 4.65
C ALA A 47 16.36 -2.69 3.99
N ILE A 48 16.60 -2.40 2.71
CA ILE A 48 15.86 -1.35 1.97
C ILE A 48 14.41 -1.78 1.68
N LEU A 49 14.17 -3.07 1.40
CA LEU A 49 12.82 -3.59 1.10
C LEU A 49 11.86 -3.53 2.30
N ALA A 50 12.37 -3.66 3.54
CA ALA A 50 11.53 -3.63 4.73
C ALA A 50 11.20 -2.20 5.21
N ILE A 51 12.01 -1.20 4.85
CA ILE A 51 11.86 0.19 5.31
C ILE A 51 11.01 1.03 4.33
N GLY A 52 10.89 0.60 3.07
CA GLY A 52 10.38 1.45 1.99
C GLY A 52 8.87 1.61 1.86
N ILE A 53 8.06 0.64 2.30
CA ILE A 53 6.61 0.66 2.02
C ILE A 53 5.90 1.68 2.91
N CYS A 54 6.32 1.86 4.16
CA CYS A 54 5.65 2.78 5.10
C CYS A 54 6.21 4.22 5.05
N ALA A 55 7.24 4.47 4.24
CA ALA A 55 7.94 5.76 4.22
C ALA A 55 7.24 6.83 3.38
N GLN A 56 6.26 6.46 2.55
CA GLN A 56 5.53 7.40 1.72
C GLN A 56 4.41 8.07 2.52
N PRO A 57 4.31 9.41 2.52
CA PRO A 57 3.27 10.11 3.24
C PRO A 57 1.86 9.83 2.69
N GLU A 58 1.73 9.37 1.44
CA GLU A 58 0.47 9.03 0.80
C GLU A 58 -0.14 7.70 1.26
N ILE A 59 0.56 6.94 2.10
CA ILE A 59 0.09 5.65 2.63
C ILE A 59 -0.57 5.87 3.98
N ALA A 60 -1.79 5.34 4.15
CA ALA A 60 -2.51 5.40 5.41
C ALA A 60 -1.77 4.59 6.48
N CYS A 61 -1.67 5.15 7.69
CA CYS A 61 -1.02 4.51 8.84
C CYS A 61 -1.96 3.65 9.67
N SER A 62 -3.25 3.97 9.64
CA SER A 62 -4.29 3.12 10.18
C SER A 62 -5.58 3.29 9.38
N ALA A 63 -6.51 2.38 9.59
CA ALA A 63 -7.87 2.50 9.09
C ALA A 63 -8.86 2.19 10.21
N GLN A 64 -10.03 2.81 10.11
CA GLN A 64 -11.21 2.43 10.87
C GLN A 64 -12.20 1.77 9.93
N LEU A 65 -12.58 0.55 10.28
CA LEU A 65 -13.60 -0.24 9.61
C LEU A 65 -14.88 -0.19 10.45
N HIS A 66 -15.95 0.24 9.82
CA HIS A 66 -17.28 0.31 10.39
C HIS A 66 -18.09 -0.85 9.80
N SER A 67 -18.39 -1.83 10.64
CA SER A 67 -19.24 -2.96 10.25
C SER A 67 -20.66 -2.75 10.76
N TYR A 68 -21.63 -2.84 9.85
CA TYR A 68 -23.04 -2.67 10.15
C TYR A 68 -23.72 -4.04 10.12
N PRO A 69 -24.83 -4.23 10.87
CA PRO A 69 -25.64 -5.42 10.72
C PRO A 69 -26.28 -5.47 9.33
N LEU A 70 -26.52 -6.68 8.83
CA LEU A 70 -27.25 -6.89 7.58
C LEU A 70 -28.74 -6.58 7.77
N LEU A 71 -29.36 -5.92 6.80
CA LEU A 71 -30.81 -5.79 6.71
C LEU A 71 -31.41 -7.19 6.55
N ARG A 72 -32.48 -7.45 7.29
CA ARG A 72 -33.23 -8.70 7.12
C ARG A 72 -33.90 -8.70 5.74
N SER A 73 -33.92 -9.87 5.10
CA SER A 73 -34.47 -10.07 3.74
C SER A 73 -35.88 -9.46 3.55
N GLU A 74 -36.69 -9.47 4.61
CA GLU A 74 -38.04 -8.88 4.63
C GLU A 74 -38.03 -7.35 4.46
N GLU A 75 -37.05 -6.64 5.04
CA GLU A 75 -36.92 -5.18 4.94
C GLU A 75 -36.25 -4.74 3.64
N ALA A 76 -35.32 -5.56 3.11
CA ALA A 76 -34.68 -5.35 1.82
C ALA A 76 -35.69 -5.39 0.66
N SER A 77 -36.72 -6.21 0.77
CA SER A 77 -37.81 -6.32 -0.21
C SER A 77 -38.73 -5.09 -0.29
N SER A 78 -38.73 -4.24 0.74
CA SER A 78 -39.54 -3.02 0.78
C SER A 78 -38.93 -1.84 0.01
N ARG A 79 -37.63 -1.90 -0.32
CA ARG A 79 -36.98 -0.95 -1.22
C ARG A 79 -37.10 -1.48 -2.64
N ASN A 80 -38.26 -1.24 -3.25
CA ASN A 80 -38.53 -1.45 -4.67
C ASN A 80 -37.48 -0.73 -5.54
N VAL A 81 -36.37 -1.39 -5.84
CA VAL A 81 -35.57 -1.11 -7.04
C VAL A 81 -36.21 -1.92 -8.16
N GLY A 82 -37.23 -1.33 -8.79
CA GLY A 82 -37.85 -1.90 -9.96
C GLY A 82 -36.88 -1.91 -11.14
N SER A 83 -36.57 -3.07 -11.68
CA SER A 83 -36.94 -3.41 -13.06
C SER A 83 -36.64 -4.88 -13.37
N SER A 84 -37.67 -5.55 -13.85
CA SER A 84 -37.69 -6.80 -14.60
C SER A 84 -36.46 -7.04 -15.48
N ILE A 85 -35.70 -8.10 -15.20
CA ILE A 85 -35.07 -8.95 -16.22
C ILE A 85 -35.15 -10.40 -15.72
N ARG A 86 -36.11 -11.15 -16.28
CA ARG A 86 -36.04 -12.62 -16.35
C ARG A 86 -35.12 -12.97 -17.50
N ASP A 87 -34.34 -14.02 -17.30
CA ASP A 87 -33.56 -14.80 -18.27
C ASP A 87 -32.43 -14.07 -19.00
N PHE A 88 -31.17 -14.41 -18.67
CA PHE A 88 -30.02 -14.68 -19.56
C PHE A 88 -28.74 -14.78 -18.70
N PRO A 89 -27.95 -15.88 -18.73
CA PRO A 89 -26.64 -15.90 -18.11
C PRO A 89 -25.64 -15.29 -19.09
N LEU A 90 -25.40 -13.98 -18.99
CA LEU A 90 -24.22 -13.37 -19.59
C LEU A 90 -23.12 -13.34 -18.53
N TYR A 91 -22.00 -13.99 -18.84
CA TYR A 91 -20.76 -13.90 -18.09
C TYR A 91 -20.31 -12.43 -18.00
N ASP A 92 -20.63 -11.81 -16.88
CA ASP A 92 -19.81 -10.83 -16.17
C ASP A 92 -20.49 -10.69 -14.81
N GLU A 93 -19.91 -11.33 -13.79
CA GLU A 93 -20.46 -11.37 -12.44
C GLU A 93 -20.39 -9.97 -11.80
N PHE A 94 -21.29 -9.08 -12.21
CA PHE A 94 -21.79 -8.04 -11.35
C PHE A 94 -22.63 -8.75 -10.29
N LEU A 95 -21.96 -9.26 -9.26
CA LEU A 95 -22.61 -9.71 -8.04
C LEU A 95 -23.40 -8.50 -7.52
N ALA A 96 -24.69 -8.44 -7.83
CA ALA A 96 -25.59 -7.56 -7.12
C ALA A 96 -25.44 -7.90 -5.63
N PRO A 97 -25.33 -6.90 -4.74
CA PRO A 97 -25.10 -7.15 -3.32
C PRO A 97 -26.07 -8.21 -2.81
N THR A 98 -25.56 -9.38 -2.43
CA THR A 98 -26.40 -10.47 -1.88
C THR A 98 -27.01 -10.06 -0.55
N HIS A 99 -26.37 -9.12 0.14
CA HIS A 99 -26.81 -8.59 1.41
C HIS A 99 -26.65 -7.06 1.47
N ILE A 100 -27.69 -6.37 1.92
CA ILE A 100 -27.69 -4.91 2.10
C ILE A 100 -27.45 -4.61 3.58
N PHE A 101 -26.56 -3.68 3.90
CA PHE A 101 -26.27 -3.27 5.28
C PHE A 101 -27.28 -2.23 5.81
N ASP A 102 -27.57 -2.30 7.12
CA ASP A 102 -28.41 -1.32 7.81
C ASP A 102 -27.55 -0.19 8.41
N PHE A 103 -27.36 0.88 7.63
CA PHE A 103 -26.64 2.08 8.06
C PHE A 103 -27.39 2.92 9.10
N SER A 104 -28.64 2.56 9.46
CA SER A 104 -29.38 3.25 10.53
C SER A 104 -28.99 2.77 11.94
N LYS A 105 -28.32 1.60 12.04
CA LYS A 105 -27.87 1.03 13.31
C LYS A 105 -26.46 1.49 13.65
N ALA A 106 -26.11 1.37 14.93
CA ALA A 106 -24.75 1.61 15.39
C ALA A 106 -23.79 0.63 14.70
N ALA A 107 -22.67 1.16 14.19
CA ALA A 107 -21.60 0.37 13.62
C ALA A 107 -20.69 -0.20 14.71
N ASN A 108 -20.20 -1.41 14.48
CA ASN A 108 -19.06 -1.92 15.22
C ASN A 108 -17.78 -1.38 14.58
N LEU A 109 -16.98 -0.67 15.38
CA LEU A 109 -15.75 -0.02 14.95
C LEU A 109 -14.56 -0.93 15.23
N THR A 110 -13.80 -1.22 14.19
CA THR A 110 -12.53 -1.93 14.29
C THR A 110 -11.42 -1.02 13.78
N GLY A 111 -10.46 -0.70 14.64
CA GLY A 111 -9.25 0.04 14.26
C GLY A 111 -8.15 -0.92 13.86
N GLU A 112 -7.53 -0.69 12.70
CA GLU A 112 -6.44 -1.51 12.18
C GLU A 112 -5.20 -0.67 11.92
N ARG A 113 -4.05 -1.15 12.39
CA ARG A 113 -2.75 -0.52 12.16
C ARG A 113 -2.17 -1.05 10.86
N ILE A 114 -1.93 -0.15 9.90
CA ILE A 114 -1.37 -0.48 8.59
C ILE A 114 0.14 -0.27 8.62
N CYS A 115 0.58 0.88 9.11
CA CYS A 115 2.00 1.22 9.18
C CYS A 115 2.39 2.06 10.39
N GLU A 116 3.70 2.21 10.57
CA GLU A 116 4.29 3.12 11.56
C GLU A 116 4.67 4.43 10.90
N CYS A 117 4.30 5.53 11.55
CA CYS A 117 4.66 6.85 11.05
C CYS A 117 6.15 7.14 11.23
N PRO A 118 6.77 7.85 10.28
CA PRO A 118 8.18 8.22 10.39
C PRO A 118 8.42 9.15 11.58
N ASN A 119 9.67 9.17 12.07
CA ASN A 119 10.16 10.09 13.11
C ASN A 119 9.41 10.02 14.45
N GLY A 120 8.76 8.89 14.77
CA GLY A 120 8.02 8.72 16.03
C GLY A 120 6.73 9.54 16.12
N ALA A 121 6.23 10.05 14.99
CA ALA A 121 4.90 10.65 14.94
C ALA A 121 3.83 9.61 15.32
N SER A 122 2.76 10.07 15.96
CA SER A 122 1.68 9.20 16.39
C SER A 122 0.59 9.11 15.33
N CYS A 123 0.24 7.90 14.90
CA CYS A 123 -0.93 7.65 14.07
C CYS A 123 -2.19 7.59 14.95
N HIS A 124 -2.76 8.75 15.25
CA HIS A 124 -4.02 8.90 15.96
C HIS A 124 -5.09 9.45 15.01
N LEU A 125 -6.36 9.13 15.28
CA LEU A 125 -7.45 9.65 14.48
C LEU A 125 -7.72 11.11 14.87
N GLU A 126 -7.54 12.01 13.91
CA GLU A 126 -7.81 13.44 14.03
C GLU A 126 -8.56 13.93 12.79
N GLU A 127 -9.44 14.93 12.91
CA GLU A 127 -10.29 15.35 11.78
C GLU A 127 -9.49 15.80 10.54
N GLU A 128 -8.28 16.32 10.75
CA GLU A 128 -7.43 16.84 9.68
C GLU A 128 -6.53 15.81 9.00
N ASN A 129 -6.41 14.61 9.58
CA ASN A 129 -5.56 13.53 9.07
C ASN A 129 -6.36 12.33 8.56
N ILE A 130 -7.67 12.48 8.37
CA ILE A 130 -8.55 11.41 7.89
C ILE A 130 -9.12 11.64 6.49
N ILE A 131 -9.34 10.52 5.79
CA ILE A 131 -10.16 10.47 4.59
C ILE A 131 -11.25 9.41 4.80
N LYS A 132 -12.51 9.85 4.83
CA LYS A 132 -13.67 8.96 4.79
C LYS A 132 -14.00 8.60 3.33
N LEU A 133 -13.87 7.32 2.98
CA LEU A 133 -14.13 6.84 1.62
C LEU A 133 -15.59 6.48 1.40
N ASP A 134 -16.21 5.85 2.39
CA ASP A 134 -17.63 5.54 2.44
C ASP A 134 -18.09 5.42 3.89
N GLU A 135 -19.29 4.88 4.14
CA GLU A 135 -19.80 4.68 5.49
C GLU A 135 -19.05 3.59 6.29
N MET A 136 -18.22 2.79 5.62
CA MET A 136 -17.54 1.62 6.17
C MET A 136 -16.04 1.84 6.37
N VAL A 137 -15.40 2.67 5.56
CA VAL A 137 -13.95 2.80 5.53
C VAL A 137 -13.53 4.25 5.76
N THR A 138 -12.79 4.46 6.85
CA THR A 138 -12.07 5.70 7.12
C THR A 138 -10.58 5.40 7.19
N LEU A 139 -9.78 6.14 6.41
CA LEU A 139 -8.32 6.05 6.41
C LEU A 139 -7.73 7.15 7.27
N VAL A 140 -6.65 6.85 7.98
CA VAL A 140 -5.92 7.77 8.85
C VAL A 140 -4.47 7.88 8.36
N PHE A 141 -3.96 9.09 8.27
CA PHE A 141 -2.62 9.42 7.78
C PHE A 141 -1.73 9.98 8.90
N CYS A 142 -0.42 9.92 8.68
CA CYS A 142 0.57 10.40 9.65
C CYS A 142 0.69 11.93 9.75
N ASP A 143 0.18 12.66 8.75
CA ASP A 143 0.18 14.11 8.68
C ASP A 143 -1.18 14.57 8.12
N ARG A 144 -1.44 15.87 8.17
CA ARG A 144 -2.65 16.50 7.65
C ARG A 144 -2.83 16.15 6.18
N VAL A 145 -4.04 15.74 5.80
CA VAL A 145 -4.34 15.28 4.44
C VAL A 145 -4.00 16.34 3.40
N ASP A 146 -4.21 17.63 3.73
CA ASP A 146 -3.93 18.76 2.84
C ASP A 146 -2.42 19.00 2.62
N ASN A 147 -1.57 18.58 3.56
CA ASN A 147 -0.12 18.64 3.42
C ASN A 147 0.40 17.54 2.48
N ILE A 148 -0.22 16.36 2.55
CA ILE A 148 0.12 15.15 1.79
C ILE A 148 -0.37 15.31 0.34
N PHE A 149 -1.66 15.56 0.17
CA PHE A 149 -2.33 15.53 -1.13
C PHE A 149 -2.55 16.93 -1.71
N ARG A 150 -1.46 17.58 -2.10
CA ARG A 150 -1.51 18.97 -2.62
C ARG A 150 -2.05 19.13 -4.04
N ARG A 151 -2.17 18.01 -4.77
CA ARG A 151 -2.52 18.02 -6.20
C ARG A 151 -3.97 17.62 -6.38
N PRO A 152 -4.72 18.30 -7.26
CA PRO A 152 -6.09 17.92 -7.56
C PRO A 152 -6.16 16.56 -8.27
N CYS A 153 -7.27 15.88 -8.05
CA CYS A 153 -7.55 14.59 -8.67
C CYS A 153 -7.95 14.74 -10.15
N HIS A 154 -7.10 14.24 -11.06
CA HIS A 154 -7.39 14.20 -12.49
C HIS A 154 -6.96 12.86 -13.12
N GLY A 155 -7.73 12.40 -14.11
CA GLY A 155 -7.44 11.18 -14.86
C GLY A 155 -7.33 9.96 -13.95
N THR A 156 -6.24 9.20 -14.08
CA THR A 156 -6.01 7.99 -13.27
C THR A 156 -5.75 8.26 -11.79
N ARG A 157 -5.34 9.47 -11.42
CA ARG A 157 -5.12 9.85 -10.01
C ARG A 157 -6.41 9.92 -9.21
N SER A 158 -7.56 10.07 -9.87
CA SER A 158 -8.86 10.07 -9.20
C SER A 158 -9.32 8.69 -8.75
N LEU A 159 -8.50 7.65 -8.95
CA LEU A 159 -8.78 6.29 -8.51
C LEU A 159 -8.00 5.97 -7.24
N ILE A 160 -8.72 5.46 -6.26
CA ILE A 160 -8.22 5.05 -4.96
C ILE A 160 -8.41 3.54 -4.86
N ARG A 161 -7.41 2.83 -4.33
CA ARG A 161 -7.55 1.39 -4.02
C ARG A 161 -7.30 1.16 -2.54
N VAL A 162 -8.18 0.38 -1.93
CA VAL A 162 -8.02 -0.12 -0.55
C VAL A 162 -8.01 -1.63 -0.62
N ILE A 163 -6.94 -2.24 -0.13
CA ILE A 163 -6.68 -3.68 -0.27
C ILE A 163 -6.77 -4.34 1.09
N GLY A 164 -7.49 -5.46 1.14
CA GLY A 164 -7.81 -6.11 2.40
C GLY A 164 -8.51 -7.46 2.26
N GLN A 165 -8.82 -8.09 3.39
CA GLN A 165 -9.70 -9.25 3.40
C GLN A 165 -11.15 -8.79 3.24
N ILE A 166 -11.90 -9.51 2.42
CA ILE A 166 -13.32 -9.22 2.18
C ILE A 166 -14.20 -9.97 3.17
N HIS A 167 -15.27 -9.33 3.62
CA HIS A 167 -16.32 -9.99 4.36
C HIS A 167 -17.04 -11.00 3.47
N GLU A 168 -17.63 -12.04 4.06
CA GLU A 168 -18.38 -13.09 3.35
C GLU A 168 -19.55 -12.55 2.51
N SER A 169 -20.07 -11.37 2.84
CA SER A 169 -21.11 -10.69 2.06
C SER A 169 -20.60 -10.08 0.75
N GLY A 170 -19.28 -9.92 0.57
CA GLY A 170 -18.67 -9.27 -0.58
C GLY A 170 -18.74 -7.73 -0.56
N GLU A 171 -19.41 -7.14 0.43
CA GLU A 171 -19.78 -5.73 0.41
C GLU A 171 -18.95 -4.83 1.35
N SER A 172 -18.14 -5.43 2.22
CA SER A 172 -17.26 -4.74 3.17
C SER A 172 -15.91 -5.44 3.27
N LEU A 173 -14.90 -4.71 3.75
CA LEU A 173 -13.61 -5.29 4.14
C LEU A 173 -13.64 -5.61 5.64
N THR A 174 -13.06 -6.75 6.01
CA THR A 174 -12.84 -7.14 7.42
C THR A 174 -11.48 -6.66 7.93
N THR A 175 -10.51 -6.51 7.02
CA THR A 175 -9.19 -5.95 7.29
C THR A 175 -8.70 -5.09 6.13
N ILE A 176 -7.73 -4.21 6.37
CA ILE A 176 -7.02 -3.39 5.38
C ILE A 176 -5.52 -3.55 5.60
N VAL A 177 -4.84 -4.02 4.57
CA VAL A 177 -3.39 -4.25 4.58
C VAL A 177 -2.61 -3.19 3.82
N GLU A 178 -3.22 -2.58 2.79
CA GLU A 178 -2.54 -1.65 1.90
C GLU A 178 -3.52 -0.65 1.29
N THR A 179 -3.05 0.57 1.04
CA THR A 179 -3.84 1.64 0.43
C THR A 179 -3.03 2.34 -0.65
N PHE A 180 -3.71 2.70 -1.74
CA PHE A 180 -3.14 3.48 -2.83
C PHE A 180 -4.03 4.70 -3.09
N LEU A 181 -3.55 5.86 -2.63
CA LEU A 181 -4.15 7.17 -2.89
C LEU A 181 -3.10 8.10 -3.48
N PHE A 182 -3.51 8.93 -4.44
CA PHE A 182 -2.62 9.89 -5.11
C PHE A 182 -3.10 11.34 -4.96
N CYS A 183 -4.32 11.55 -4.46
CA CYS A 183 -4.94 12.85 -4.25
C CYS A 183 -6.15 12.71 -3.30
N LYS A 184 -6.57 13.84 -2.73
CA LYS A 184 -7.80 13.97 -1.93
C LYS A 184 -8.94 14.46 -2.83
N CYS A 185 -10.11 13.82 -2.77
CA CYS A 185 -11.30 14.26 -3.50
C CYS A 185 -12.11 15.22 -2.62
N GLU A 186 -12.28 16.47 -3.04
CA GLU A 186 -13.05 17.47 -2.27
C GLU A 186 -14.54 17.14 -2.15
N ARG A 187 -15.10 16.44 -3.14
CA ARG A 187 -16.53 16.11 -3.21
C ARG A 187 -16.87 14.72 -2.68
N GLY A 188 -15.89 14.05 -2.09
CA GLY A 188 -16.01 12.67 -1.62
C GLY A 188 -15.75 11.63 -2.70
N TYR A 189 -16.11 10.38 -2.38
CA TYR A 189 -15.69 9.19 -3.09
C TYR A 189 -16.89 8.28 -3.36
N ARG A 190 -16.80 7.47 -4.42
CA ARG A 190 -17.76 6.42 -4.74
C ARG A 190 -17.03 5.13 -5.09
N ARG A 191 -17.39 4.04 -4.41
CA ARG A 191 -16.93 2.69 -4.78
C ARG A 191 -17.48 2.34 -6.17
N ILE A 192 -16.60 1.99 -7.09
CA ILE A 192 -16.96 1.68 -8.49
C ILE A 192 -16.87 0.19 -8.81
N ARG A 193 -16.02 -0.56 -8.11
CA ARG A 193 -15.88 -2.02 -8.26
C ARG A 193 -15.01 -2.62 -7.15
N VAL A 194 -15.07 -3.95 -7.07
CA VAL A 194 -14.19 -4.78 -6.26
C VAL A 194 -13.42 -5.69 -7.23
N GLU A 195 -12.11 -5.81 -7.03
CA GLU A 195 -11.24 -6.64 -7.87
C GLU A 195 -10.47 -7.64 -6.99
N ALA A 196 -10.24 -8.86 -7.49
CA ALA A 196 -9.38 -9.82 -6.80
C ALA A 196 -7.93 -9.31 -6.78
N TRP A 197 -7.25 -9.51 -5.65
CA TRP A 197 -5.85 -9.16 -5.45
C TRP A 197 -5.03 -10.39 -5.05
N LEU A 198 -3.72 -10.25 -4.97
CA LEU A 198 -2.82 -11.34 -4.59
C LEU A 198 -3.13 -11.85 -3.18
N ASN A 199 -2.80 -13.11 -2.91
CA ASN A 199 -2.91 -13.75 -1.59
C ASN A 199 -4.34 -13.79 -1.00
N HIS A 200 -5.37 -13.98 -1.85
CA HIS A 200 -6.79 -14.03 -1.45
C HIS A 200 -7.31 -12.71 -0.85
N LEU A 201 -6.64 -11.60 -1.18
CA LEU A 201 -7.10 -10.26 -0.83
C LEU A 201 -8.00 -9.70 -1.94
N TYR A 202 -8.69 -8.62 -1.64
CA TYR A 202 -9.54 -7.90 -2.58
C TYR A 202 -9.22 -6.41 -2.53
N ALA A 203 -9.30 -5.77 -3.69
CA ALA A 203 -9.11 -4.34 -3.87
C ALA A 203 -10.47 -3.66 -4.07
N PHE A 204 -10.85 -2.82 -3.11
CA PHE A 204 -12.00 -1.93 -3.25
C PHE A 204 -11.54 -0.67 -3.98
N ILE A 205 -12.14 -0.41 -5.15
CA ILE A 205 -11.76 0.71 -6.00
C ILE A 205 -12.78 1.83 -5.87
N TYR A 206 -12.29 3.01 -5.50
CA TYR A 206 -13.09 4.22 -5.38
C TYR A 206 -12.69 5.24 -6.45
N ARG A 207 -13.63 6.10 -6.80
CA ARG A 207 -13.44 7.24 -7.70
C ARG A 207 -13.96 8.52 -7.05
N CYS A 208 -13.33 9.67 -7.32
CA CYS A 208 -13.88 10.98 -6.94
C CYS A 208 -15.26 11.25 -7.58
N LEU A 209 -16.10 11.99 -6.85
CA LEU A 209 -17.40 12.53 -7.30
C LEU A 209 -17.30 13.88 -8.03
#